data_AF-A0A6N6KMU1-F1
#
_entry.id   AF-A0A6N6KMU1-F1
#
_cell.length_a   1.000
_cell.length_b   1.000
_cell.length_c   1.000
_cell.angle_alpha   90.00
_cell.angle_beta   90.00
_cell.angle_gamma   90.00
#
_symmetry.space_group_name_H-M   'P 1'
#
loop_
_entity.id
_entity.type
_entity.pdbx_description
1 polymer ?
#
loop_
_entity_poly.entity_id
_entity_poly.type
_entity_poly.pdbx_seq_one_letter_code
_entity_poly.pdbx_strand_id
1 'polypeptide(L)'
;MNNSTFFTSLLICIQLFIGTNVYAQCPTTLLLQSQTDINEFGINHPDCDSVNVLIINGYQSEEDYITDLTPLSGITHVKWDLVIANNDSLETLAPLNVTGPISYLRISNNPLLENLEGLENITSTYEIKLHSNNALNNILALSNISGNNTKLDLKYNSSLTSLDGLQNLTALTSLQAHYSSLHNFEGLDNIEEIKGTVKIIYNDSLNSLDGLNALTCVGGDTFDGDFFWLSGNQNLTSVNALSNLTTLNLNLEIFGNTNLESIAGLENVYTFGGALIIQTNVNLQSITELEHWNITTGHLSIRDNYSLDSCSCTSICEYLKTTKWRLIEDNGSGCVDEETILFNCPQIDNDDDGFSDYEDCDDNNAQVNPDQTEIPYNGIDDDCNIETPDDDLDFDGFPYEYDCDDNNYQVNPNQTEVPYNGIDDDCNTATLDDDLDQDGFILEDDCDDNNAQINPDAEDIPNNEIDEDCDGMDLVSSVYELANSTIDIYPNPVRDVINIVVNGALEFSTSLYDLYGRELRKSKNENTISVKSIPTGIYLLEIKDLKTGQKIVKKIIVRG
;
A
#
# COMPACT_ATOMS: atom_id res chain seq x y z
N MET A 1 -18.52 73.05 -97.57
CA MET A 1 -19.43 74.21 -97.63
C MET A 1 -19.87 74.52 -96.21
N ASN A 2 -19.48 75.72 -95.75
CA ASN A 2 -19.99 76.59 -94.66
C ASN A 2 -20.08 76.00 -93.24
N ASN A 3 -19.24 76.43 -92.27
CA ASN A 3 -19.24 77.73 -91.51
C ASN A 3 -20.55 77.96 -90.74
N SER A 4 -20.62 78.35 -89.46
CA SER A 4 -19.68 79.08 -88.59
C SER A 4 -20.07 79.00 -87.09
N THR A 5 -19.05 79.10 -86.22
CA THR A 5 -18.90 79.94 -84.99
C THR A 5 -19.89 79.90 -83.80
N PHE A 6 -19.36 79.45 -82.65
CA PHE A 6 -19.26 80.10 -81.31
C PHE A 6 -20.13 81.34 -80.96
N PHE A 7 -20.89 81.31 -79.84
CA PHE A 7 -20.57 81.91 -78.51
C PHE A 7 -21.76 81.83 -77.51
N THR A 8 -21.46 81.31 -76.30
CA THR A 8 -21.98 81.63 -74.93
C THR A 8 -23.48 81.81 -74.63
N SER A 9 -23.98 81.03 -73.66
CA SER A 9 -24.42 81.58 -72.35
C SER A 9 -24.59 80.48 -71.28
N LEU A 10 -23.85 80.69 -70.20
CA LEU A 10 -23.88 80.09 -68.88
C LEU A 10 -25.31 79.77 -68.36
N LEU A 11 -25.57 78.51 -68.01
CA LEU A 11 -26.54 78.17 -66.96
C LEU A 11 -25.90 77.12 -66.05
N ILE A 12 -25.37 77.64 -64.94
CA ILE A 12 -24.87 76.87 -63.80
C ILE A 12 -26.08 76.14 -63.20
N CYS A 13 -26.12 74.82 -63.34
CA CYS A 13 -26.90 73.97 -62.46
C CYS A 13 -25.91 73.22 -61.58
N ILE A 14 -25.52 73.85 -60.46
CA ILE A 14 -24.87 73.16 -59.36
C ILE A 14 -25.91 72.17 -58.82
N GLN A 15 -25.85 70.93 -59.27
CA GLN A 15 -26.23 69.83 -58.39
C GLN A 15 -25.08 69.65 -57.42
N LEU A 16 -25.22 70.27 -56.25
CA LEU A 16 -24.57 69.83 -55.02
C LEU A 16 -25.09 68.41 -54.75
N PHE A 17 -24.46 67.41 -55.37
CA PHE A 17 -24.38 66.10 -54.75
C PHE A 17 -23.48 66.28 -53.54
N ILE A 18 -24.11 66.56 -52.40
CA ILE A 18 -23.51 66.24 -51.11
C ILE A 18 -23.54 64.71 -51.08
N GLY A 19 -22.57 64.09 -51.74
CA GLY A 19 -22.27 62.68 -51.54
C GLY A 19 -21.74 62.56 -50.13
N THR A 20 -22.64 62.40 -49.16
CA THR A 20 -22.25 61.83 -47.88
C THR A 20 -21.82 60.41 -48.20
N ASN A 21 -20.52 60.19 -48.42
CA ASN A 21 -19.94 58.86 -48.32
C ASN A 21 -20.20 58.44 -46.87
N VAL A 22 -21.28 57.69 -46.66
CA VAL A 22 -21.52 57.00 -45.40
C VAL A 22 -20.55 55.83 -45.42
N TYR A 23 -19.34 56.05 -44.90
CA TYR A 23 -18.39 54.96 -44.71
C TYR A 23 -19.01 53.94 -43.74
N ALA A 24 -18.72 52.67 -43.98
CA ALA A 24 -19.18 51.61 -43.10
C ALA A 24 -18.54 51.80 -41.72
N GLN A 25 -19.33 51.61 -40.66
CA GLN A 25 -18.82 51.62 -39.30
C GLN A 25 -17.78 50.49 -39.12
N CYS A 26 -16.76 50.73 -38.30
CA CYS A 26 -15.81 49.69 -37.93
C CYS A 26 -16.53 48.40 -37.49
N PRO A 27 -16.17 47.24 -38.04
CA PRO A 27 -16.69 45.97 -37.57
C PRO A 27 -16.20 45.72 -36.13
N THR A 28 -17.03 45.05 -35.33
CA THR A 28 -16.61 44.65 -33.99
C THR A 28 -15.54 43.56 -34.07
N THR A 29 -15.78 42.51 -34.85
CA THR A 29 -14.79 41.47 -35.17
C THR A 29 -14.39 41.60 -36.62
N LEU A 30 -13.11 41.85 -36.86
CA LEU A 30 -12.53 41.92 -38.20
C LEU A 30 -11.76 40.63 -38.47
N LEU A 31 -12.27 39.82 -39.39
CA LEU A 31 -11.63 38.61 -39.87
C LEU A 31 -11.15 38.84 -41.31
N LEU A 32 -9.86 38.63 -41.55
CA LEU A 32 -9.19 38.83 -42.83
C LEU A 32 -8.44 37.55 -43.17
N GLN A 33 -8.74 36.93 -44.31
CA GLN A 33 -8.24 35.60 -44.65
C GLN A 33 -7.40 35.56 -45.93
N SER A 34 -7.31 36.68 -46.63
CA SER A 34 -6.57 36.85 -47.89
C SER A 34 -6.08 38.30 -48.05
N GLN A 35 -5.15 38.54 -48.97
CA GLN A 35 -4.71 39.91 -49.27
C GLN A 35 -5.85 40.73 -49.90
N THR A 36 -6.74 40.09 -50.66
CA THR A 36 -7.96 40.73 -51.18
C THR A 36 -8.83 41.27 -50.04
N ASP A 37 -9.07 40.49 -48.97
CA ASP A 37 -9.86 40.96 -47.83
C ASP A 37 -9.24 42.20 -47.17
N ILE A 38 -7.91 42.20 -47.01
CA ILE A 38 -7.16 43.32 -46.42
C ILE A 38 -7.31 44.58 -47.28
N ASN A 39 -7.12 44.44 -48.59
CA ASN A 39 -7.21 45.54 -49.55
C ASN A 39 -8.64 46.10 -49.60
N GLU A 40 -9.65 45.23 -49.66
CA GLU A 40 -11.06 45.63 -49.66
C GLU A 40 -11.46 46.32 -48.35
N PHE A 41 -10.97 45.85 -47.21
CA PHE A 41 -11.20 46.50 -45.93
C PHE A 41 -10.66 47.94 -45.91
N GLY A 42 -9.39 48.14 -46.31
CA GLY A 42 -8.76 49.46 -46.35
C GLY A 42 -9.46 50.46 -47.29
N ILE A 43 -10.07 49.98 -48.38
CA ILE A 43 -10.88 50.80 -49.30
C ILE A 43 -12.24 51.15 -48.69
N ASN A 44 -12.90 50.17 -48.06
CA ASN A 44 -14.29 50.30 -47.60
C ASN A 44 -14.42 50.95 -46.20
N HIS A 45 -13.36 50.91 -45.39
CA HIS A 45 -13.32 51.42 -44.01
C HIS A 45 -12.10 52.33 -43.73
N PRO A 46 -11.86 53.39 -44.54
CA PRO A 46 -10.63 54.19 -44.46
C PRO A 46 -10.47 54.99 -43.16
N ASP A 47 -11.58 55.30 -42.49
CA ASP A 47 -11.61 56.03 -41.21
C ASP A 47 -11.72 55.08 -40.00
N CYS A 48 -11.56 53.77 -40.21
CA CYS A 48 -11.68 52.82 -39.11
C CYS A 48 -10.39 52.74 -38.28
N ASP A 49 -10.49 53.11 -37.01
CA ASP A 49 -9.37 53.15 -36.07
C ASP A 49 -9.45 52.14 -34.93
N SER A 50 -10.62 51.54 -34.71
CA SER A 50 -10.87 50.66 -33.56
C SER A 50 -11.76 49.47 -33.90
N VAL A 51 -11.27 48.29 -33.51
CA VAL A 51 -12.02 47.03 -33.54
C VAL A 51 -11.99 46.36 -32.17
N ASN A 52 -12.96 45.49 -31.89
CA ASN A 52 -12.92 44.69 -30.67
C ASN A 52 -11.93 43.53 -30.82
N VAL A 53 -11.96 42.84 -31.97
CA VAL A 53 -11.13 41.67 -32.25
C VAL A 53 -10.59 41.80 -33.68
N LEU A 54 -9.28 41.62 -33.85
CA LEU A 54 -8.60 41.58 -35.14
C LEU A 54 -8.02 40.19 -35.37
N ILE A 55 -8.47 39.51 -36.41
CA ILE A 55 -8.01 38.17 -36.81
C ILE A 55 -7.50 38.25 -38.26
N ILE A 56 -6.20 38.08 -38.43
CA ILE A 56 -5.52 37.97 -39.73
C ILE A 56 -5.11 36.50 -39.87
N ASN A 57 -5.81 35.73 -40.71
CA ASN A 57 -5.67 34.28 -40.80
C ASN A 57 -5.65 33.75 -42.24
N GLY A 58 -4.45 33.60 -42.82
CA GLY A 58 -4.23 33.25 -44.23
C GLY A 58 -4.49 31.80 -44.65
N TYR A 59 -4.91 30.91 -43.74
CA TYR A 59 -5.04 29.46 -44.00
C TYR A 59 -5.92 29.07 -45.21
N GLN A 60 -6.85 29.92 -45.63
CA GLN A 60 -7.84 29.58 -46.66
C GLN A 60 -7.50 30.07 -48.08
N SER A 61 -6.32 30.66 -48.27
CA SER A 61 -5.98 31.35 -49.51
C SER A 61 -4.74 30.73 -50.18
N GLU A 62 -4.94 29.68 -50.97
CA GLU A 62 -3.85 28.98 -51.69
C GLU A 62 -3.28 29.80 -52.87
N GLU A 63 -3.93 30.90 -53.26
CA GLU A 63 -3.49 31.75 -54.38
C GLU A 63 -3.47 33.26 -54.05
N ASP A 64 -3.90 33.68 -52.86
CA ASP A 64 -3.97 35.10 -52.47
C ASP A 64 -3.42 35.30 -51.04
N TYR A 65 -2.12 35.03 -50.91
CA TYR A 65 -1.37 35.11 -49.66
C TYR A 65 -1.30 36.54 -49.11
N ILE A 66 -1.46 36.67 -47.79
CA ILE A 66 -1.29 37.94 -47.08
C ILE A 66 0.20 38.28 -47.01
N THR A 67 0.57 39.41 -47.60
CA THR A 67 1.96 39.92 -47.64
C THR A 67 2.08 41.38 -47.21
N ASP A 68 1.02 42.17 -47.35
CA ASP A 68 1.03 43.61 -47.09
C ASP A 68 -0.11 44.02 -46.15
N LEU A 69 0.26 44.50 -44.96
CA LEU A 69 -0.68 45.00 -43.95
C LEU A 69 -0.88 46.51 -44.02
N THR A 70 -0.27 47.22 -44.97
CA THR A 70 -0.42 48.68 -45.13
C THR A 70 -1.87 49.16 -45.15
N PRO A 71 -2.83 48.46 -45.81
CA PRO A 71 -4.23 48.87 -45.76
C PRO A 71 -4.87 48.86 -44.36
N LEU A 72 -4.22 48.22 -43.37
CA LEU A 72 -4.68 48.17 -41.98
C LEU A 72 -4.03 49.23 -41.09
N SER A 73 -3.16 50.11 -41.62
CA SER A 73 -2.41 51.09 -40.80
C SER A 73 -3.29 52.09 -40.04
N GLY A 74 -4.56 52.21 -40.41
CA GLY A 74 -5.55 53.02 -39.70
C GLY A 74 -5.99 52.39 -38.38
N ILE A 75 -5.90 51.07 -38.22
CA ILE A 75 -6.32 50.36 -37.01
C ILE A 75 -5.28 50.55 -35.91
N THR A 76 -5.55 51.44 -34.97
CA THR A 76 -4.66 51.72 -33.85
C THR A 76 -5.15 51.17 -32.52
N HIS A 77 -6.41 50.71 -32.42
CA HIS A 77 -6.98 50.17 -31.18
C HIS A 77 -7.67 48.82 -31.40
N VAL A 78 -7.12 47.76 -30.79
CA VAL A 78 -7.77 46.45 -30.67
C VAL A 78 -8.17 46.27 -29.22
N LYS A 79 -9.46 46.10 -28.90
CA LYS A 79 -9.89 46.09 -27.49
C LYS A 79 -9.68 44.76 -26.76
N TRP A 80 -9.79 43.64 -27.46
CA TRP A 80 -9.75 42.31 -26.87
C TRP A 80 -8.64 41.47 -27.50
N ASP A 81 -8.82 40.97 -28.71
CA ASP A 81 -7.95 39.91 -29.23
C ASP A 81 -7.26 40.36 -30.50
N LEU A 82 -5.93 40.21 -30.53
CA LEU A 82 -5.12 40.32 -31.74
C LEU A 82 -4.60 38.93 -32.09
N VAL A 83 -5.09 38.38 -33.20
CA VAL A 83 -4.71 37.07 -33.72
C VAL A 83 -4.11 37.23 -35.10
N ILE A 84 -2.85 36.86 -35.26
CA ILE A 84 -2.15 36.85 -36.54
C ILE A 84 -1.61 35.44 -36.76
N ALA A 85 -2.25 34.69 -37.66
CA ALA A 85 -1.94 33.28 -37.81
C ALA A 85 -1.96 32.75 -39.25
N ASN A 86 -1.17 31.70 -39.50
CA ASN A 86 -1.16 30.97 -40.77
C ASN A 86 -0.93 31.88 -41.98
N ASN A 87 0.02 32.80 -41.88
CA ASN A 87 0.39 33.70 -42.98
C ASN A 87 1.79 33.31 -43.48
N ASP A 88 1.83 32.38 -44.43
CA ASP A 88 3.07 31.75 -44.93
C ASP A 88 4.03 32.72 -45.63
N SER A 89 3.50 33.86 -46.13
CA SER A 89 4.27 34.86 -46.88
C SER A 89 4.39 36.21 -46.15
N LEU A 90 3.92 36.32 -44.90
CA LEU A 90 3.95 37.57 -44.15
C LEU A 90 5.30 37.75 -43.45
N GLU A 91 6.03 38.79 -43.84
CA GLU A 91 7.39 39.08 -43.35
C GLU A 91 7.43 40.11 -42.21
N THR A 92 6.42 40.98 -42.10
CA THR A 92 6.43 42.08 -41.12
C THR A 92 5.04 42.45 -40.61
N LEU A 93 4.99 42.88 -39.35
CA LEU A 93 3.81 43.46 -38.72
C LEU A 93 3.87 44.99 -38.66
N ALA A 94 4.96 45.62 -39.11
CA ALA A 94 5.24 47.04 -38.89
C ALA A 94 4.14 48.04 -39.33
N PRO A 95 3.30 47.75 -40.35
CA PRO A 95 2.18 48.62 -40.65
C PRO A 95 1.08 48.63 -39.59
N LEU A 96 0.98 47.59 -38.77
CA LEU A 96 0.14 47.58 -37.57
C LEU A 96 0.77 48.54 -36.56
N ASN A 97 -0.04 49.36 -35.91
CA ASN A 97 0.41 50.26 -34.84
C ASN A 97 -0.58 50.17 -33.69
N VAL A 98 -0.79 48.95 -33.21
CA VAL A 98 -1.83 48.64 -32.23
C VAL A 98 -1.39 49.15 -30.86
N THR A 99 -2.28 49.89 -30.22
CA THR A 99 -2.03 50.57 -28.95
C THR A 99 -2.94 50.07 -27.84
N GLY A 100 -2.43 50.15 -26.60
CA GLY A 100 -3.21 49.95 -25.38
C GLY A 100 -3.22 48.50 -24.86
N PRO A 101 -4.05 48.23 -23.84
CA PRO A 101 -4.20 46.89 -23.31
C PRO A 101 -4.99 46.02 -24.29
N ILE A 102 -4.55 44.78 -24.48
CA ILE A 102 -5.33 43.75 -25.19
C ILE A 102 -5.50 42.54 -24.28
N SER A 103 -6.60 41.81 -24.43
CA SER A 103 -6.82 40.57 -23.66
C SER A 103 -5.89 39.45 -24.13
N TYR A 104 -5.85 39.16 -25.43
CA TYR A 104 -5.06 38.03 -25.95
C TYR A 104 -4.21 38.45 -27.15
N LEU A 105 -2.90 38.22 -27.06
CA LEU A 105 -1.95 38.34 -28.16
C LEU A 105 -1.58 36.95 -28.68
N ARG A 106 -2.02 36.60 -29.89
CA ARG A 106 -1.67 35.34 -30.53
C ARG A 106 -1.01 35.57 -31.87
N ILE A 107 0.24 35.15 -31.99
CA ILE A 107 1.00 35.17 -33.24
C ILE A 107 1.46 33.74 -33.51
N SER A 108 0.88 33.08 -34.52
CA SER A 108 1.15 31.66 -34.73
C SER A 108 1.20 31.20 -36.18
N ASN A 109 2.15 30.35 -36.54
CA ASN A 109 2.32 29.86 -37.91
C ASN A 109 2.57 31.01 -38.91
N ASN A 110 3.53 31.89 -38.61
CA ASN A 110 4.03 32.90 -39.55
C ASN A 110 5.53 32.62 -39.78
N PRO A 111 5.87 31.69 -40.70
CA PRO A 111 7.22 31.12 -40.79
C PRO A 111 8.30 32.12 -41.24
N LEU A 112 7.93 33.21 -41.92
CA LEU A 112 8.84 34.25 -42.40
C LEU A 112 8.92 35.48 -41.48
N LEU A 113 8.14 35.52 -40.40
CA LEU A 113 8.11 36.68 -39.51
C LEU A 113 9.35 36.68 -38.61
N GLU A 114 10.25 37.65 -38.81
CA GLU A 114 11.52 37.74 -38.07
C GLU A 114 11.42 38.47 -36.73
N ASN A 115 10.50 39.44 -36.63
CA ASN A 115 10.29 40.28 -35.45
C ASN A 115 8.82 40.69 -35.30
N LEU A 116 8.51 41.39 -34.22
CA LEU A 116 7.15 41.84 -33.89
C LEU A 116 6.97 43.37 -34.01
N GLU A 117 7.79 44.04 -34.83
CA GLU A 117 7.67 45.49 -35.06
C GLU A 117 6.23 45.85 -35.48
N GLY A 118 5.71 46.96 -34.95
CA GLY A 118 4.30 47.36 -35.06
C GLY A 118 3.43 47.04 -33.84
N LEU A 119 3.97 46.27 -32.88
CA LEU A 119 3.29 45.93 -31.62
C LEU A 119 3.84 46.68 -30.39
N GLU A 120 4.70 47.68 -30.59
CA GLU A 120 5.43 48.41 -29.54
C GLU A 120 4.52 49.10 -28.54
N ASN A 121 3.30 49.47 -28.95
CA ASN A 121 2.41 50.29 -28.15
C ASN A 121 1.40 49.47 -27.33
N ILE A 122 1.53 48.14 -27.32
CA ILE A 122 0.75 47.27 -26.44
C ILE A 122 1.34 47.36 -25.02
N THR A 123 0.51 47.72 -24.04
CA THR A 123 0.98 48.02 -22.68
C THR A 123 0.73 46.91 -21.66
N SER A 124 -0.20 46.00 -21.95
CA SER A 124 -0.51 44.85 -21.08
C SER A 124 -1.32 43.81 -21.84
N THR A 125 -1.13 42.54 -21.51
CA THR A 125 -2.00 41.46 -22.00
C THR A 125 -2.14 40.30 -21.02
N TYR A 126 -3.25 39.57 -21.09
CA TYR A 126 -3.46 38.38 -20.28
C TYR A 126 -2.70 37.17 -20.82
N GLU A 127 -2.50 37.06 -22.14
CA GLU A 127 -1.72 35.96 -22.73
C GLU A 127 -0.88 36.46 -23.91
N ILE A 128 0.41 36.13 -23.87
CA ILE A 128 1.33 36.21 -25.00
C ILE A 128 1.53 34.79 -25.52
N LYS A 129 1.02 34.52 -26.71
CA LYS A 129 1.15 33.23 -27.38
C LYS A 129 1.92 33.36 -28.69
N LEU A 130 3.16 32.89 -28.69
CA LEU A 130 4.04 32.85 -29.85
C LEU A 130 4.29 31.38 -30.20
N HIS A 131 3.72 30.91 -31.32
CA HIS A 131 3.74 29.50 -31.68
C HIS A 131 4.12 29.29 -33.15
N SER A 132 5.15 28.50 -33.46
CA SER A 132 5.49 28.12 -34.85
C SER A 132 5.84 29.32 -35.72
N ASN A 133 6.57 30.29 -35.18
CA ASN A 133 7.13 31.40 -35.97
C ASN A 133 8.63 31.15 -36.13
N ASN A 134 8.98 30.28 -37.08
CA ASN A 134 10.34 29.72 -37.15
C ASN A 134 11.45 30.76 -37.38
N ALA A 135 11.17 31.83 -38.14
CA ALA A 135 12.12 32.92 -38.36
C ALA A 135 12.18 33.95 -37.21
N LEU A 136 11.24 33.90 -36.26
CA LEU A 136 11.12 34.88 -35.18
C LEU A 136 12.36 34.78 -34.27
N ASN A 137 13.19 35.81 -34.33
CA ASN A 137 14.45 35.87 -33.58
C ASN A 137 14.47 37.01 -32.55
N ASN A 138 13.49 37.90 -32.59
CA ASN A 138 13.46 39.10 -31.77
C ASN A 138 12.02 39.48 -31.37
N ILE A 139 11.80 39.71 -30.07
CA ILE A 139 10.52 40.14 -29.50
C ILE A 139 10.59 41.49 -28.78
N LEU A 140 11.60 42.31 -29.05
CA LEU A 140 11.81 43.63 -28.42
C LEU A 140 10.60 44.56 -28.52
N ALA A 141 9.77 44.41 -29.56
CA ALA A 141 8.53 45.17 -29.68
C ALA A 141 7.54 44.91 -28.53
N LEU A 142 7.72 43.85 -27.72
CA LEU A 142 6.89 43.59 -26.55
C LEU A 142 7.35 44.34 -25.30
N SER A 143 8.41 45.16 -25.37
CA SER A 143 9.06 45.79 -24.21
C SER A 143 8.13 46.65 -23.36
N ASN A 144 7.05 47.19 -23.92
CA ASN A 144 6.10 48.02 -23.17
C ASN A 144 5.01 47.21 -22.46
N ILE A 145 4.93 45.90 -22.69
CA ILE A 145 4.02 45.02 -21.98
C ILE A 145 4.51 44.88 -20.54
N SER A 146 3.67 45.34 -19.62
CA SER A 146 3.90 45.23 -18.18
C SER A 146 2.71 44.56 -17.52
N GLY A 147 2.96 43.91 -16.38
CA GLY A 147 1.92 43.25 -15.62
C GLY A 147 2.43 42.09 -14.77
N ASN A 148 1.50 41.54 -13.99
CA ASN A 148 1.74 40.48 -13.02
C ASN A 148 0.75 39.32 -13.15
N ASN A 149 0.06 39.23 -14.30
CA ASN A 149 -1.00 38.25 -14.52
C ASN A 149 -1.00 37.73 -15.96
N THR A 150 0.17 37.71 -16.59
CA THR A 150 0.33 37.32 -18.00
C THR A 150 0.69 35.84 -18.07
N LYS A 151 0.03 35.13 -19.00
CA LYS A 151 0.44 33.80 -19.42
C LYS A 151 1.40 33.90 -20.59
N LEU A 152 2.51 33.19 -20.51
CA LEU A 152 3.53 33.16 -21.55
C LEU A 152 3.57 31.77 -22.19
N ASP A 153 3.19 31.67 -23.47
CA ASP A 153 3.15 30.43 -24.25
C ASP A 153 4.07 30.56 -25.50
N LEU A 154 5.29 30.03 -25.38
CA LEU A 154 6.36 30.07 -26.38
C LEU A 154 6.62 28.66 -26.89
N LYS A 155 6.15 28.34 -28.10
CA LYS A 155 6.25 26.98 -28.65
C LYS A 155 6.77 26.99 -30.08
N TYR A 156 7.72 26.11 -30.40
CA TYR A 156 8.21 25.94 -31.77
C TYR A 156 8.70 27.25 -32.41
N ASN A 157 9.46 28.08 -31.68
CA ASN A 157 10.10 29.27 -32.23
C ASN A 157 11.61 28.99 -32.34
N SER A 158 11.98 28.30 -33.41
CA SER A 158 13.33 27.72 -33.59
C SER A 158 14.45 28.75 -33.79
N SER A 159 14.14 30.02 -34.10
CA SER A 159 15.14 31.10 -34.15
C SER A 159 15.13 32.02 -32.93
N LEU A 160 14.20 31.82 -31.99
CA LEU A 160 14.08 32.69 -30.81
C LEU A 160 15.09 32.25 -29.76
N THR A 161 16.10 33.10 -29.52
CA THR A 161 17.24 32.78 -28.64
C THR A 161 17.25 33.54 -27.32
N SER A 162 16.49 34.64 -27.22
CA SER A 162 16.42 35.55 -26.07
C SER A 162 14.98 35.99 -25.84
N LEU A 163 14.65 36.36 -24.60
CA LEU A 163 13.36 36.95 -24.21
C LEU A 163 13.45 38.47 -23.99
N ASP A 164 14.50 39.10 -24.52
CA ASP A 164 14.63 40.55 -24.53
C ASP A 164 13.38 41.19 -25.15
N GLY A 165 12.72 42.03 -24.36
CA GLY A 165 11.39 42.56 -24.66
C GLY A 165 10.34 42.19 -23.62
N LEU A 166 10.64 41.32 -22.64
CA LEU A 166 9.71 40.94 -21.57
C LEU A 166 10.07 41.48 -20.18
N GLN A 167 11.07 42.36 -20.08
CA GLN A 167 11.67 42.80 -18.80
C GLN A 167 10.70 43.51 -17.86
N ASN A 168 9.58 44.02 -18.37
CA ASN A 168 8.60 44.78 -17.60
C ASN A 168 7.50 43.91 -16.96
N LEU A 169 7.54 42.59 -17.18
CA LEU A 169 6.68 41.65 -16.45
C LEU A 169 7.27 41.38 -15.06
N THR A 170 6.41 41.30 -14.04
CA THR A 170 6.82 41.05 -12.65
C THR A 170 6.25 39.77 -12.05
N ALA A 171 5.21 39.20 -12.66
CA ALA A 171 4.71 37.87 -12.32
C ALA A 171 3.95 37.26 -13.51
N LEU A 172 3.86 35.93 -13.53
CA LEU A 172 3.14 35.18 -14.56
C LEU A 172 2.02 34.34 -13.95
N THR A 173 1.01 34.04 -14.75
CA THR A 173 0.04 32.98 -14.41
C THR A 173 0.54 31.61 -14.83
N SER A 174 1.29 31.54 -15.93
CA SER A 174 1.91 30.31 -16.42
C SER A 174 3.07 30.64 -17.37
N LEU A 175 4.11 29.83 -17.31
CA LEU A 175 5.26 29.87 -18.21
C LEU A 175 5.30 28.54 -18.99
N GLN A 176 5.18 28.60 -20.31
CA GLN A 176 5.28 27.43 -21.18
C GLN A 176 6.29 27.72 -22.29
N ALA A 177 7.46 27.11 -22.22
CA ALA A 177 8.53 27.21 -23.21
C ALA A 177 8.85 25.80 -23.75
N HIS A 178 8.53 25.57 -25.02
CA HIS A 178 8.75 24.28 -25.66
C HIS A 178 9.38 24.40 -27.04
N TYR A 179 10.29 23.48 -27.39
CA TYR A 179 10.86 23.37 -28.74
C TYR A 179 11.35 24.71 -29.31
N SER A 180 11.99 25.53 -28.47
CA SER A 180 12.55 26.83 -28.85
C SER A 180 14.06 26.83 -28.64
N SER A 181 14.77 27.73 -29.31
CA SER A 181 16.24 27.81 -29.25
C SER A 181 16.74 28.77 -28.17
N LEU A 182 15.98 28.92 -27.09
CA LEU A 182 16.33 29.78 -25.96
C LEU A 182 17.62 29.27 -25.30
N HIS A 183 18.56 30.18 -25.03
CA HIS A 183 19.78 29.84 -24.28
C HIS A 183 19.56 29.92 -22.77
N ASN A 184 18.72 30.85 -22.33
CA ASN A 184 18.32 31.12 -20.96
C ASN A 184 16.94 31.85 -20.99
N PHE A 185 16.50 32.38 -19.86
CA PHE A 185 15.29 33.18 -19.69
C PHE A 185 15.58 34.66 -19.38
N GLU A 186 16.79 35.16 -19.70
CA GLU A 186 17.09 36.60 -19.60
C GLU A 186 16.05 37.40 -20.38
N GLY A 187 15.56 38.48 -19.77
CA GLY A 187 14.32 39.12 -20.18
C GLY A 187 13.16 38.87 -19.21
N LEU A 188 13.23 37.82 -18.38
CA LEU A 188 12.26 37.55 -17.30
C LEU A 188 12.81 37.86 -15.90
N ASP A 189 13.91 38.62 -15.81
CA ASP A 189 14.69 38.84 -14.58
C ASP A 189 13.91 39.40 -13.39
N ASN A 190 12.75 40.02 -13.64
CA ASN A 190 11.90 40.64 -12.62
C ASN A 190 10.71 39.77 -12.21
N ILE A 191 10.59 38.54 -12.70
CA ILE A 191 9.49 37.63 -12.34
C ILE A 191 9.71 37.09 -10.91
N GLU A 192 8.90 37.57 -9.97
CA GLU A 192 8.95 37.15 -8.56
C GLU A 192 8.03 35.95 -8.26
N GLU A 193 6.96 35.78 -9.06
CA GLU A 193 5.93 34.78 -8.85
C GLU A 193 5.42 34.18 -10.17
N ILE A 194 5.22 32.86 -10.20
CA ILE A 194 4.43 32.16 -11.24
C ILE A 194 3.27 31.43 -10.56
N LYS A 195 2.04 31.90 -10.79
CA LYS A 195 0.87 31.44 -10.03
C LYS A 195 0.43 30.00 -10.29
N GLY A 196 0.73 29.48 -11.49
CA GLY A 196 0.34 28.14 -11.91
C GLY A 196 1.45 27.42 -12.66
N THR A 197 1.07 26.62 -13.65
CA THR A 197 1.97 25.72 -14.39
C THR A 197 3.23 26.39 -14.98
N VAL A 198 4.38 25.74 -14.76
CA VAL A 198 5.66 25.99 -15.45
C VAL A 198 6.00 24.76 -16.31
N LYS A 199 6.21 24.95 -17.61
CA LYS A 199 6.69 23.91 -18.53
C LYS A 199 7.89 24.42 -19.31
N ILE A 200 9.03 23.78 -19.15
CA ILE A 200 10.26 24.08 -19.86
C ILE A 200 10.74 22.76 -20.47
N ILE A 201 10.34 22.50 -21.72
CA ILE A 201 10.45 21.17 -22.30
C ILE A 201 11.08 21.19 -23.71
N TYR A 202 12.08 20.35 -23.95
CA TYR A 202 12.73 20.17 -25.26
C TYR A 202 13.30 21.48 -25.83
N ASN A 203 13.96 22.29 -24.99
CA ASN A 203 14.75 23.44 -25.44
C ASN A 203 16.23 23.05 -25.41
N ASP A 204 16.70 22.35 -26.45
CA ASP A 204 18.03 21.75 -26.46
C ASP A 204 19.18 22.78 -26.32
N SER A 205 18.97 24.03 -26.74
CA SER A 205 19.95 25.12 -26.59
C SER A 205 20.02 25.73 -25.19
N LEU A 206 19.03 25.43 -24.34
CA LEU A 206 18.91 25.98 -22.99
C LEU A 206 20.01 25.41 -22.12
N ASN A 207 20.91 26.27 -21.66
CA ASN A 207 22.06 25.87 -20.83
C ASN A 207 21.96 26.37 -19.38
N SER A 208 21.15 27.39 -19.12
CA SER A 208 20.83 27.85 -17.77
C SER A 208 19.36 28.29 -17.67
N LEU A 209 18.87 28.41 -16.43
CA LEU A 209 17.59 29.06 -16.13
C LEU A 209 17.75 30.55 -15.77
N ASP A 210 18.90 31.15 -16.09
CA ASP A 210 19.17 32.56 -15.79
C ASP A 210 18.07 33.44 -16.35
N GLY A 211 17.72 34.49 -15.61
CA GLY A 211 16.51 35.27 -15.84
C GLY A 211 15.34 34.84 -14.95
N LEU A 212 15.36 33.65 -14.33
CA LEU A 212 14.41 33.29 -13.28
C LEU A 212 14.92 33.57 -11.85
N ASN A 213 16.01 34.32 -11.73
CA ASN A 213 16.71 34.61 -10.47
C ASN A 213 15.86 35.30 -9.39
N ALA A 214 14.84 36.06 -9.78
CA ALA A 214 13.95 36.74 -8.83
C ALA A 214 12.80 35.85 -8.31
N LEU A 215 12.63 34.64 -8.87
CA LEU A 215 11.48 33.81 -8.60
C LEU A 215 11.50 33.29 -7.15
N THR A 216 10.45 33.61 -6.39
CA THR A 216 10.31 33.22 -4.98
C THR A 216 9.17 32.24 -4.74
N CYS A 217 8.17 32.21 -5.64
CA CYS A 217 6.95 31.42 -5.50
C CYS A 217 6.49 30.84 -6.84
N VAL A 218 6.21 29.54 -6.86
CA VAL A 218 5.50 28.85 -7.94
C VAL A 218 4.30 28.11 -7.36
N GLY A 219 3.12 28.31 -7.97
CA GLY A 219 1.87 27.70 -7.50
C GLY A 219 1.11 28.53 -6.46
N GLY A 220 1.07 29.86 -6.60
CA GLY A 220 0.31 30.74 -5.69
C GLY A 220 -1.22 30.61 -5.79
N ASP A 221 -1.75 30.27 -6.97
CA ASP A 221 -3.20 30.16 -7.25
C ASP A 221 -3.56 28.77 -7.82
N THR A 222 -3.15 27.69 -7.15
CA THR A 222 -3.18 26.32 -7.69
C THR A 222 -4.56 25.83 -8.10
N PHE A 223 -4.65 25.24 -9.29
CA PHE A 223 -5.74 24.33 -9.68
C PHE A 223 -5.22 22.87 -9.67
N ASP A 224 -6.12 21.91 -9.42
CA ASP A 224 -5.79 20.48 -9.53
C ASP A 224 -5.16 20.20 -10.91
N GLY A 225 -3.91 19.72 -10.91
CA GLY A 225 -3.16 19.36 -12.12
C GLY A 225 -2.13 20.38 -12.63
N ASP A 226 -1.89 21.48 -11.91
CA ASP A 226 -0.72 22.34 -12.18
C ASP A 226 0.60 21.65 -11.77
N PHE A 227 1.66 21.89 -12.53
CA PHE A 227 2.97 21.28 -12.31
C PHE A 227 4.13 22.19 -12.76
N PHE A 228 5.31 21.94 -12.19
CA PHE A 228 6.59 22.40 -12.71
C PHE A 228 7.24 21.23 -13.45
N TRP A 229 7.25 21.31 -14.78
CA TRP A 229 7.86 20.30 -15.65
C TRP A 229 9.09 20.85 -16.36
N LEU A 230 10.26 20.38 -15.94
CA LEU A 230 11.56 20.66 -16.54
C LEU A 230 12.07 19.40 -17.24
N SER A 231 11.96 19.34 -18.56
CA SER A 231 12.20 18.08 -19.25
C SER A 231 12.87 18.16 -20.62
N GLY A 232 13.79 17.23 -20.89
CA GLY A 232 14.40 17.09 -22.20
C GLY A 232 15.26 18.29 -22.64
N ASN A 233 15.73 19.14 -21.72
CA ASN A 233 16.62 20.27 -22.06
C ASN A 233 18.07 19.79 -22.03
N GLN A 234 18.55 19.26 -23.16
CA GLN A 234 19.79 18.47 -23.19
C GLN A 234 21.05 19.24 -22.75
N ASN A 235 21.14 20.55 -22.97
CA ASN A 235 22.31 21.34 -22.59
C ASN A 235 22.21 21.98 -21.19
N LEU A 236 21.11 21.80 -20.47
CA LEU A 236 20.91 22.40 -19.16
C LEU A 236 21.81 21.71 -18.14
N THR A 237 22.71 22.45 -17.51
CA THR A 237 23.68 21.89 -16.55
C THR A 237 23.34 22.15 -15.08
N SER A 238 22.53 23.16 -14.80
CA SER A 238 22.18 23.58 -13.44
C SER A 238 20.86 24.35 -13.41
N VAL A 239 20.20 24.34 -12.24
CA VAL A 239 19.00 25.13 -11.92
C VAL A 239 19.27 26.24 -10.91
N ASN A 240 20.53 26.67 -10.75
CA ASN A 240 20.96 27.66 -9.73
C ASN A 240 20.17 28.97 -9.75
N ALA A 241 19.62 29.36 -10.91
CA ALA A 241 18.77 30.54 -11.01
C ALA A 241 17.49 30.44 -10.16
N LEU A 242 17.14 29.26 -9.65
CA LEU A 242 16.01 29.07 -8.74
C LEU A 242 16.36 29.29 -7.26
N SER A 243 17.59 29.72 -6.91
CA SER A 243 18.07 29.79 -5.52
C SER A 243 17.22 30.64 -4.56
N ASN A 244 16.39 31.55 -5.07
CA ASN A 244 15.47 32.38 -4.29
C ASN A 244 14.07 31.75 -4.12
N LEU A 245 13.81 30.60 -4.74
CA LEU A 245 12.53 29.91 -4.68
C LEU A 245 12.31 29.37 -3.26
N THR A 246 11.21 29.79 -2.64
CA THR A 246 10.83 29.38 -1.27
C THR A 246 9.57 28.56 -1.21
N THR A 247 8.69 28.73 -2.20
CA THR A 247 7.41 28.04 -2.30
C THR A 247 7.29 27.38 -3.67
N LEU A 248 7.05 26.08 -3.69
CA LEU A 248 6.71 25.28 -4.86
C LEU A 248 5.48 24.44 -4.53
N ASN A 249 4.30 25.04 -4.63
CA ASN A 249 3.04 24.39 -4.24
C ASN A 249 2.47 23.49 -5.36
N LEU A 250 3.32 22.87 -6.17
CA LEU A 250 2.96 22.08 -7.35
C LEU A 250 3.71 20.74 -7.34
N ASN A 251 3.33 19.82 -8.23
CA ASN A 251 4.19 18.68 -8.58
C ASN A 251 5.48 19.19 -9.24
N LEU A 252 6.62 18.61 -8.88
CA LEU A 252 7.90 18.87 -9.53
C LEU A 252 8.34 17.65 -10.33
N GLU A 253 8.50 17.85 -11.64
CA GLU A 253 8.99 16.84 -12.57
C GLU A 253 10.27 17.32 -13.25
N ILE A 254 11.40 16.70 -12.92
CA ILE A 254 12.70 16.91 -13.57
C ILE A 254 13.05 15.64 -14.33
N PHE A 255 12.85 15.64 -15.65
CA PHE A 255 12.95 14.44 -16.48
C PHE A 255 13.88 14.62 -17.69
N GLY A 256 14.86 13.74 -17.88
CA GLY A 256 15.57 13.65 -19.16
C GLY A 256 16.44 14.87 -19.50
N ASN A 257 16.90 15.65 -18.52
CA ASN A 257 17.87 16.73 -18.72
C ASN A 257 19.27 16.12 -18.56
N THR A 258 19.78 15.48 -19.61
CA THR A 258 20.90 14.53 -19.50
C THR A 258 22.22 15.16 -19.04
N ASN A 259 22.44 16.46 -19.27
CA ASN A 259 23.63 17.18 -18.81
C ASN A 259 23.44 17.89 -17.47
N LEU A 260 22.28 17.75 -16.82
CA LEU A 260 22.03 18.34 -15.51
C LEU A 260 22.89 17.62 -14.47
N GLU A 261 23.85 18.33 -13.87
CA GLU A 261 24.80 17.74 -12.91
C GLU A 261 24.36 17.91 -11.45
N SER A 262 23.58 18.96 -11.17
CA SER A 262 23.12 19.31 -9.83
C SER A 262 21.78 20.05 -9.89
N ILE A 263 20.97 19.85 -8.85
CA ILE A 263 19.75 20.61 -8.58
C ILE A 263 19.96 21.78 -7.60
N ALA A 264 21.21 22.21 -7.43
CA ALA A 264 21.53 23.43 -6.70
C ALA A 264 20.73 24.62 -7.24
N GLY A 265 20.22 25.44 -6.34
CA GLY A 265 19.12 26.37 -6.56
C GLY A 265 17.79 25.94 -5.91
N LEU A 266 17.62 24.68 -5.51
CA LEU A 266 16.39 24.19 -4.87
C LEU A 266 16.46 24.10 -3.34
N GLU A 267 17.55 24.56 -2.72
CA GLU A 267 17.84 24.39 -1.29
C GLU A 267 16.88 25.13 -0.37
N ASN A 268 16.28 26.21 -0.87
CA ASN A 268 15.49 27.15 -0.08
C ASN A 268 13.98 26.92 -0.19
N VAL A 269 13.53 25.82 -0.81
CA VAL A 269 12.09 25.52 -0.92
C VAL A 269 11.58 24.91 0.39
N TYR A 270 10.83 25.69 1.15
CA TYR A 270 10.27 25.28 2.45
C TYR A 270 8.81 24.82 2.36
N THR A 271 8.09 25.23 1.32
CA THR A 271 6.69 24.84 1.08
C THR A 271 6.61 24.05 -0.21
N PHE A 272 6.27 22.77 -0.12
CA PHE A 272 6.11 21.87 -1.25
C PHE A 272 4.77 21.12 -1.19
N GLY A 273 4.02 21.16 -2.29
CA GLY A 273 2.61 20.75 -2.31
C GLY A 273 2.29 19.47 -3.07
N GLY A 274 3.23 18.90 -3.82
CA GLY A 274 2.93 17.89 -4.84
C GLY A 274 3.79 16.62 -4.77
N ALA A 275 3.76 15.88 -5.88
CA ALA A 275 4.65 14.75 -6.13
C ALA A 275 6.03 15.22 -6.59
N LEU A 276 7.08 14.51 -6.17
CA LEU A 276 8.46 14.74 -6.59
C LEU A 276 8.89 13.62 -7.52
N ILE A 277 9.20 13.97 -8.77
CA ILE A 277 9.60 13.03 -9.82
C ILE A 277 10.92 13.50 -10.42
N ILE A 278 11.99 12.74 -10.18
CA ILE A 278 13.34 12.99 -10.72
C ILE A 278 13.75 11.75 -11.52
N GLN A 279 13.83 11.89 -12.84
CA GLN A 279 13.97 10.72 -13.71
C GLN A 279 14.89 10.97 -14.90
N THR A 280 15.71 9.98 -15.27
CA THR A 280 16.50 10.02 -16.50
C THR A 280 17.45 11.24 -16.59
N ASN A 281 17.89 11.81 -15.45
CA ASN A 281 18.91 12.86 -15.42
C ASN A 281 20.27 12.20 -15.19
N VAL A 282 20.78 11.57 -16.24
CA VAL A 282 21.88 10.58 -16.14
C VAL A 282 23.19 11.12 -15.55
N ASN A 283 23.44 12.43 -15.61
CA ASN A 283 24.63 13.07 -15.02
C ASN A 283 24.38 13.72 -13.66
N LEU A 284 23.14 13.67 -13.13
CA LEU A 284 22.80 14.25 -11.83
C LEU A 284 23.48 13.46 -10.73
N GLN A 285 24.30 14.11 -9.91
CA GLN A 285 25.15 13.43 -8.92
C GLN A 285 24.55 13.41 -7.50
N SER A 286 23.77 14.44 -7.17
CA SER A 286 23.20 14.61 -5.84
C SER A 286 21.81 15.24 -5.91
N ILE A 287 20.98 14.87 -4.94
CA ILE A 287 19.73 15.58 -4.61
C ILE A 287 19.69 16.00 -3.13
N THR A 288 20.84 16.04 -2.46
CA THR A 288 20.93 16.45 -1.04
C THR A 288 20.48 17.88 -0.78
N GLU A 289 20.42 18.70 -1.83
CA GLU A 289 19.84 20.04 -1.83
C GLU A 289 18.36 20.03 -1.37
N LEU A 290 17.69 18.87 -1.37
CA LEU A 290 16.31 18.73 -0.90
C LEU A 290 16.19 18.54 0.63
N GLU A 291 17.26 18.66 1.42
CA GLU A 291 17.35 18.39 2.87
C GLU A 291 16.18 18.88 3.73
N HIS A 292 15.57 20.02 3.38
CA HIS A 292 14.51 20.67 4.17
C HIS A 292 13.10 20.59 3.53
N TRP A 293 12.95 19.87 2.42
CA TRP A 293 11.68 19.77 1.72
C TRP A 293 10.66 18.94 2.50
N ASN A 294 9.42 19.44 2.59
CA ASN A 294 8.31 18.59 3.05
C ASN A 294 7.69 17.86 1.86
N ILE A 295 8.27 16.72 1.47
CA ILE A 295 7.79 15.90 0.34
C ILE A 295 6.64 14.97 0.68
N THR A 296 6.11 15.01 1.91
CA THR A 296 5.08 14.07 2.34
C THR A 296 3.74 14.28 1.65
N THR A 297 3.47 15.38 0.95
CA THR A 297 2.15 15.67 0.37
C THR A 297 1.80 14.82 -0.85
N GLY A 298 2.79 14.33 -1.60
CA GLY A 298 2.60 13.54 -2.82
C GLY A 298 3.33 12.20 -2.82
N HIS A 299 3.52 11.68 -4.02
CA HIS A 299 4.25 10.44 -4.27
C HIS A 299 5.71 10.76 -4.67
N LEU A 300 6.63 9.85 -4.37
CA LEU A 300 8.06 10.03 -4.68
C LEU A 300 8.47 9.11 -5.83
N SER A 301 9.16 9.62 -6.84
CA SER A 301 9.79 8.77 -7.85
C SER A 301 11.19 9.27 -8.20
N ILE A 302 12.19 8.44 -7.95
CA ILE A 302 13.59 8.71 -8.28
C ILE A 302 14.09 7.50 -9.07
N ARG A 303 14.25 7.63 -10.39
CA ARG A 303 14.70 6.49 -11.21
C ARG A 303 15.50 6.86 -12.44
N ASP A 304 16.27 5.92 -12.96
CA ASP A 304 17.09 6.11 -14.16
C ASP A 304 18.10 7.28 -14.05
N ASN A 305 18.51 7.65 -12.82
CA ASN A 305 19.51 8.69 -12.59
C ASN A 305 20.86 8.02 -12.30
N TYR A 306 21.50 7.46 -13.34
CA TYR A 306 22.63 6.54 -13.18
C TYR A 306 23.88 7.10 -12.47
N SER A 307 24.05 8.42 -12.38
CA SER A 307 25.15 9.05 -11.63
C SER A 307 24.75 9.54 -10.24
N LEU A 308 23.49 9.34 -9.82
CA LEU A 308 22.96 9.87 -8.56
C LEU A 308 23.43 9.00 -7.40
N ASP A 309 24.54 9.39 -6.79
CA ASP A 309 25.16 8.66 -5.67
C ASP A 309 24.77 9.23 -4.30
N SER A 310 24.19 10.44 -4.24
CA SER A 310 23.84 11.11 -2.98
C SER A 310 22.37 11.55 -2.94
N CYS A 311 21.55 10.88 -2.13
CA CYS A 311 20.12 11.20 -1.97
C CYS A 311 19.57 11.00 -0.55
N SER A 312 20.36 10.50 0.40
CA SER A 312 19.97 10.27 1.80
C SER A 312 19.94 11.56 2.63
N CYS A 313 19.19 12.54 2.14
CA CYS A 313 18.92 13.79 2.86
C CYS A 313 17.70 13.62 3.77
N THR A 314 17.59 14.43 4.83
CA THR A 314 16.54 14.29 5.87
C THR A 314 15.15 14.13 5.26
N SER A 315 14.80 14.96 4.27
CA SER A 315 13.51 14.87 3.58
C SER A 315 13.20 13.54 2.90
N ILE A 316 14.21 12.92 2.26
CA ILE A 316 14.03 11.61 1.63
C ILE A 316 13.94 10.53 2.71
N CYS A 317 14.84 10.57 3.70
CA CYS A 317 14.85 9.64 4.83
C CYS A 317 13.52 9.57 5.55
N GLU A 318 12.98 10.72 5.94
CA GLU A 318 11.68 10.83 6.61
C GLU A 318 10.52 10.37 5.72
N TYR A 319 10.60 10.58 4.40
CA TYR A 319 9.59 10.10 3.48
C TYR A 319 9.57 8.56 3.41
N LEU A 320 10.74 7.94 3.37
CA LEU A 320 10.88 6.48 3.28
C LEU A 320 10.36 5.75 4.52
N LYS A 321 10.39 6.41 5.69
CA LYS A 321 9.75 5.92 6.93
C LYS A 321 8.21 5.85 6.84
N THR A 322 7.58 6.44 5.82
CA THR A 322 6.13 6.42 5.64
C THR A 322 5.63 5.26 4.78
N THR A 323 4.31 5.03 4.76
CA THR A 323 3.65 4.05 3.86
C THR A 323 3.26 4.63 2.49
N LYS A 324 3.72 5.85 2.17
CA LYS A 324 3.34 6.54 0.93
C LYS A 324 4.00 5.91 -0.29
N TRP A 325 3.31 6.02 -1.42
CA TRP A 325 3.76 5.44 -2.67
C TRP A 325 5.08 6.04 -3.11
N ARG A 326 5.99 5.15 -3.49
CA ARG A 326 7.33 5.50 -3.97
C ARG A 326 7.80 4.52 -5.03
N LEU A 327 8.71 4.98 -5.87
CA LEU A 327 9.44 4.17 -6.83
C LEU A 327 10.89 4.65 -6.91
N ILE A 328 11.81 3.81 -6.41
CA ILE A 328 13.25 4.05 -6.42
C ILE A 328 13.92 2.87 -7.09
N GLU A 329 14.49 3.08 -8.27
CA GLU A 329 15.14 2.03 -9.07
C GLU A 329 16.16 2.65 -10.03
N ASP A 330 17.16 1.87 -10.47
CA ASP A 330 18.03 2.26 -11.59
C ASP A 330 18.76 3.61 -11.39
N ASN A 331 19.14 3.96 -10.16
CA ASN A 331 19.96 5.14 -9.85
C ASN A 331 21.44 4.78 -9.59
N GLY A 332 22.25 5.78 -9.26
CA GLY A 332 23.62 5.59 -8.79
C GLY A 332 23.70 4.80 -7.48
N SER A 333 24.92 4.42 -7.11
CA SER A 333 25.22 3.40 -6.11
C SER A 333 24.72 3.73 -4.71
N GLY A 334 24.72 5.00 -4.29
CA GLY A 334 24.17 5.40 -2.99
C GLY A 334 22.66 5.60 -2.97
N CYS A 335 21.97 5.40 -4.10
CA CYS A 335 20.55 5.66 -4.29
C CYS A 335 19.81 4.53 -5.03
N VAL A 336 20.43 3.36 -5.10
CA VAL A 336 19.99 2.24 -5.96
C VAL A 336 18.63 1.67 -5.54
N ASP A 337 18.36 1.64 -4.23
CA ASP A 337 17.12 1.16 -3.62
C ASP A 337 16.87 1.83 -2.26
N GLU A 338 15.71 1.58 -1.67
CA GLU A 338 15.28 2.17 -0.40
C GLU A 338 16.16 1.76 0.78
N GLU A 339 16.59 0.50 0.81
CA GLU A 339 17.45 -0.06 1.86
C GLU A 339 18.79 0.69 1.90
N THR A 340 19.43 0.86 0.74
CA THR A 340 20.68 1.63 0.62
C THR A 340 20.50 3.07 1.06
N ILE A 341 19.37 3.71 0.72
CA ILE A 341 19.12 5.10 1.10
C ILE A 341 18.95 5.23 2.60
N LEU A 342 18.11 4.38 3.21
CA LEU A 342 17.85 4.36 4.65
C LEU A 342 19.11 4.07 5.45
N PHE A 343 19.95 3.14 5.01
CA PHE A 343 21.25 2.86 5.61
C PHE A 343 22.17 4.08 5.61
N ASN A 344 22.13 4.88 4.55
CA ASN A 344 22.93 6.11 4.42
C ASN A 344 22.30 7.35 5.04
N CYS A 345 21.10 7.25 5.63
CA CYS A 345 20.47 8.37 6.32
C CYS A 345 21.30 8.81 7.54
N PRO A 346 21.13 10.06 8.01
CA PRO A 346 21.71 10.47 9.27
C PRO A 346 21.21 9.56 10.40
N GLN A 347 22.08 8.68 10.86
CA GLN A 347 21.80 7.74 11.93
C GLN A 347 21.86 8.49 13.26
N ILE A 348 20.77 8.44 14.03
CA ILE A 348 20.68 9.06 15.36
C ILE A 348 20.70 7.92 16.37
N ASP A 349 21.55 8.04 17.38
CA ASP A 349 21.60 7.17 18.56
C ASP A 349 21.13 8.06 19.73
N ASN A 350 19.86 7.95 20.13
CA ASN A 350 19.27 8.88 21.11
C ASN A 350 19.53 8.48 22.57
N ASP A 351 19.81 7.21 22.84
CA ASP A 351 20.08 6.70 24.19
C ASP A 351 21.56 6.34 24.46
N ASP A 352 22.42 6.57 23.46
CA ASP A 352 23.87 6.40 23.47
C ASP A 352 24.32 4.94 23.71
N ASP A 353 23.55 3.94 23.25
CA ASP A 353 23.87 2.52 23.43
C ASP A 353 24.78 1.92 22.32
N GLY A 354 25.00 2.69 21.26
CA GLY A 354 25.84 2.33 20.12
C GLY A 354 25.09 1.76 18.92
N PHE A 355 23.78 1.59 19.01
CA PHE A 355 22.85 1.34 17.92
C PHE A 355 22.12 2.62 17.57
N SER A 356 21.61 2.70 16.34
CA SER A 356 20.90 3.89 15.85
C SER A 356 19.43 3.61 15.66
N ASP A 357 18.61 4.65 15.47
CA ASP A 357 17.18 4.59 15.17
C ASP A 357 16.79 3.68 13.99
N TYR A 358 17.75 3.27 13.17
CA TYR A 358 17.57 2.28 12.10
C TYR A 358 17.79 0.82 12.55
N GLU A 359 18.73 0.59 13.46
CA GLU A 359 19.10 -0.75 13.97
C GLU A 359 18.37 -1.08 15.28
N ASP A 360 17.94 -0.06 16.02
CA ASP A 360 17.29 -0.15 17.32
C ASP A 360 15.77 0.00 17.19
N CYS A 361 15.05 -1.00 17.71
CA CYS A 361 13.60 -1.04 17.73
C CYS A 361 12.97 -0.12 18.80
N ASP A 362 13.74 0.37 19.77
CA ASP A 362 13.41 1.49 20.66
C ASP A 362 14.64 2.32 21.04
N ASP A 363 15.11 3.17 20.11
CA ASP A 363 16.23 4.13 20.24
C ASP A 363 16.11 5.14 21.41
N ASN A 364 15.08 5.07 22.24
CA ASN A 364 14.99 5.84 23.49
C ASN A 364 15.29 4.99 24.74
N ASN A 365 15.68 3.73 24.57
CA ASN A 365 15.87 2.76 25.63
C ASN A 365 17.09 1.86 25.38
N ALA A 366 18.23 2.25 25.93
CA ALA A 366 19.54 1.56 25.81
C ALA A 366 19.59 0.09 26.30
N GLN A 367 18.47 -0.47 26.74
CA GLN A 367 18.30 -1.89 27.08
C GLN A 367 17.46 -2.64 26.05
N VAL A 368 17.16 -2.02 24.91
CA VAL A 368 16.48 -2.58 23.75
C VAL A 368 17.40 -2.29 22.59
N ASN A 369 18.01 -3.32 21.99
CA ASN A 369 18.89 -3.19 20.83
C ASN A 369 19.32 -4.59 20.34
N PRO A 370 19.82 -4.71 19.10
CA PRO A 370 20.26 -6.00 18.52
C PRO A 370 21.33 -6.79 19.30
N ASP A 371 22.05 -6.19 20.24
CA ASP A 371 23.04 -6.87 21.07
C ASP A 371 22.47 -7.40 22.40
N GLN A 372 21.21 -7.09 22.73
CA GLN A 372 20.56 -7.66 23.89
C GLN A 372 20.22 -9.14 23.68
N THR A 373 19.72 -9.75 24.74
CA THR A 373 19.12 -11.09 24.68
C THR A 373 17.66 -10.91 25.01
N GLU A 374 16.78 -11.44 24.17
CA GLU A 374 15.36 -11.45 24.44
C GLU A 374 15.03 -11.99 25.83
N ILE A 375 14.19 -11.26 26.58
CA ILE A 375 13.65 -11.68 27.87
C ILE A 375 12.16 -11.94 27.70
N PRO A 376 11.75 -13.21 27.53
CA PRO A 376 10.36 -13.57 27.32
C PRO A 376 9.40 -13.03 28.39
N TYR A 377 8.22 -12.62 27.93
CA TYR A 377 7.08 -12.14 28.71
C TYR A 377 7.30 -10.84 29.48
N ASN A 378 8.19 -9.97 29.00
CA ASN A 378 8.38 -8.63 29.55
C ASN A 378 7.58 -7.56 28.78
N GLY A 379 7.02 -7.90 27.61
CA GLY A 379 6.22 -7.02 26.77
C GLY A 379 7.02 -6.13 25.81
N ILE A 380 8.29 -6.46 25.58
CA ILE A 380 9.27 -5.69 24.80
C ILE A 380 10.05 -6.70 23.94
N ASP A 381 10.29 -6.36 22.67
CA ASP A 381 11.28 -7.04 21.83
C ASP A 381 12.65 -6.48 22.22
N ASP A 382 13.36 -7.13 23.13
CA ASP A 382 14.59 -6.60 23.73
C ASP A 382 15.77 -6.66 22.74
N ASP A 383 15.83 -7.71 21.91
CA ASP A 383 16.93 -7.94 20.97
C ASP A 383 16.62 -7.57 19.51
N CYS A 384 15.50 -6.87 19.30
CA CYS A 384 15.03 -6.36 18.01
C CYS A 384 14.99 -7.44 16.93
N ASN A 385 14.70 -8.67 17.32
CA ASN A 385 14.73 -9.82 16.45
C ASN A 385 13.41 -10.61 16.56
N ILE A 386 12.62 -10.52 15.50
CA ILE A 386 11.34 -11.23 15.37
C ILE A 386 11.46 -12.78 15.42
N GLU A 387 12.66 -13.35 15.28
CA GLU A 387 12.90 -14.79 15.46
C GLU A 387 13.12 -15.19 16.93
N THR A 388 13.19 -14.23 17.85
CA THR A 388 13.24 -14.41 19.31
C THR A 388 12.08 -13.62 19.92
N PRO A 389 10.86 -14.16 19.87
CA PRO A 389 9.68 -13.40 20.24
C PRO A 389 9.50 -13.32 21.76
N ASP A 390 8.91 -12.21 22.23
CA ASP A 390 8.55 -11.98 23.64
C ASP A 390 7.42 -12.92 24.10
N ASP A 391 6.50 -13.28 23.18
CA ASP A 391 5.42 -14.25 23.35
C ASP A 391 5.47 -15.36 22.28
N ASP A 392 4.85 -16.53 22.51
CA ASP A 392 4.83 -17.66 21.54
C ASP A 392 6.23 -18.26 21.31
N LEU A 393 6.88 -18.76 22.38
CA LEU A 393 8.29 -19.22 22.31
C LEU A 393 8.51 -20.50 21.48
N ASP A 394 7.46 -21.29 21.23
CA ASP A 394 7.54 -22.50 20.43
C ASP A 394 7.03 -22.34 18.98
N PHE A 395 6.56 -21.13 18.63
CA PHE A 395 6.12 -20.71 17.29
C PHE A 395 4.93 -21.49 16.74
N ASP A 396 4.01 -21.89 17.61
CA ASP A 396 2.78 -22.57 17.20
C ASP A 396 1.62 -21.61 16.86
N GLY A 397 1.83 -20.30 17.12
CA GLY A 397 0.91 -19.23 16.82
C GLY A 397 -0.02 -18.86 17.97
N PHE A 398 0.20 -19.38 19.18
CA PHE A 398 -0.53 -19.04 20.39
C PHE A 398 0.36 -18.33 21.40
N PRO A 399 0.01 -17.11 21.83
CA PRO A 399 0.77 -16.45 22.88
C PRO A 399 0.45 -17.07 24.26
N TYR A 400 1.40 -17.02 25.18
CA TYR A 400 1.35 -17.54 26.55
C TYR A 400 0.04 -17.33 27.35
N GLU A 401 -0.76 -16.29 27.07
CA GLU A 401 -2.08 -16.12 27.72
C GLU A 401 -3.07 -17.25 27.34
N TYR A 402 -2.91 -17.83 26.15
CA TYR A 402 -3.79 -18.83 25.57
C TYR A 402 -3.13 -20.20 25.43
N ASP A 403 -1.81 -20.28 25.57
CA ASP A 403 -1.06 -21.53 25.59
C ASP A 403 -0.73 -21.97 27.02
N CYS A 404 -1.09 -23.21 27.35
CA CYS A 404 -0.85 -23.81 28.64
C CYS A 404 0.58 -24.40 28.77
N ASP A 405 1.33 -24.57 27.67
CA ASP A 405 2.76 -24.88 27.66
C ASP A 405 3.47 -24.25 26.45
N ASP A 406 3.75 -22.95 26.55
CA ASP A 406 4.43 -22.09 25.55
C ASP A 406 5.87 -22.52 25.20
N ASN A 407 6.34 -23.70 25.63
CA ASN A 407 7.61 -24.29 25.22
C ASN A 407 7.42 -25.57 24.39
N ASN A 408 6.19 -25.89 24.01
CA ASN A 408 5.80 -27.12 23.37
C ASN A 408 4.68 -26.91 22.35
N TYR A 409 5.05 -26.72 21.08
CA TYR A 409 4.14 -26.49 19.94
C TYR A 409 3.04 -27.56 19.72
N GLN A 410 3.10 -28.66 20.45
CA GLN A 410 2.11 -29.72 20.45
C GLN A 410 1.03 -29.55 21.53
N VAL A 411 1.10 -28.51 22.34
CA VAL A 411 0.18 -28.17 23.41
C VAL A 411 -0.35 -26.78 23.12
N ASN A 412 -1.62 -26.65 22.75
CA ASN A 412 -2.29 -25.37 22.49
C ASN A 412 -3.79 -25.57 22.25
N PRO A 413 -4.61 -24.50 22.30
CA PRO A 413 -6.07 -24.60 22.15
C PRO A 413 -6.60 -25.24 20.85
N ASN A 414 -5.77 -25.42 19.82
CA ASN A 414 -6.16 -26.07 18.57
C ASN A 414 -5.84 -27.57 18.54
N GLN A 415 -5.12 -28.10 19.53
CA GLN A 415 -4.84 -29.51 19.61
C GLN A 415 -6.10 -30.30 19.97
N THR A 416 -5.98 -31.61 19.98
CA THR A 416 -7.01 -32.50 20.49
C THR A 416 -6.42 -33.22 21.68
N GLU A 417 -7.11 -33.16 22.81
CA GLU A 417 -6.71 -33.90 24.01
C GLU A 417 -6.46 -35.38 23.69
N VAL A 418 -5.30 -35.87 24.11
CA VAL A 418 -4.90 -37.27 24.01
C VAL A 418 -4.94 -37.90 25.40
N PRO A 419 -5.98 -38.69 25.72
CA PRO A 419 -6.10 -39.27 27.06
C PRO A 419 -4.89 -40.13 27.45
N TYR A 420 -4.56 -40.06 28.74
CA TYR A 420 -3.53 -40.77 29.47
C TYR A 420 -2.09 -40.47 29.04
N ASN A 421 -1.83 -39.26 28.57
CA ASN A 421 -0.47 -38.79 28.26
C ASN A 421 0.12 -37.89 29.37
N GLY A 422 -0.69 -37.45 30.34
CA GLY A 422 -0.26 -36.61 31.45
C GLY A 422 -0.16 -35.12 31.13
N ILE A 423 -0.73 -34.67 30.00
CA ILE A 423 -0.62 -33.32 29.45
C ILE A 423 -2.02 -32.85 29.04
N ASP A 424 -2.38 -31.61 29.39
CA ASP A 424 -3.58 -30.94 28.83
C ASP A 424 -3.19 -30.43 27.43
N ASP A 425 -3.34 -31.27 26.40
CA ASP A 425 -2.84 -30.97 25.05
C ASP A 425 -3.60 -29.80 24.43
N ASP A 426 -4.91 -29.72 24.67
CA ASP A 426 -5.80 -28.72 24.06
C ASP A 426 -6.12 -27.51 24.96
N CYS A 427 -5.36 -27.37 26.05
CA CYS A 427 -5.47 -26.30 27.04
C CYS A 427 -6.92 -26.08 27.53
N ASN A 428 -7.68 -27.16 27.59
CA ASN A 428 -9.07 -27.16 27.96
C ASN A 428 -9.30 -28.23 29.01
N THR A 429 -9.25 -27.81 30.27
CA THR A 429 -9.58 -28.64 31.45
C THR A 429 -10.93 -29.39 31.44
N ALA A 430 -11.82 -29.14 30.47
CA ALA A 430 -13.07 -29.90 30.29
C ALA A 430 -12.90 -31.16 29.41
N THR A 431 -11.84 -31.22 28.61
CA THR A 431 -11.34 -32.43 27.96
C THR A 431 -10.36 -33.08 28.94
N LEU A 432 -10.71 -34.28 29.40
CA LEU A 432 -10.02 -34.92 30.51
C LEU A 432 -8.91 -35.84 29.98
N ASP A 433 -7.71 -35.71 30.52
CA ASP A 433 -6.59 -36.63 30.30
C ASP A 433 -6.83 -37.99 30.99
N ASP A 434 -7.49 -37.99 32.15
CA ASP A 434 -7.76 -39.15 33.01
C ASP A 434 -9.13 -38.98 33.71
N ASP A 435 -9.73 -40.04 34.26
CA ASP A 435 -11.09 -40.05 34.83
C ASP A 435 -12.17 -39.65 33.78
N LEU A 436 -12.20 -40.34 32.63
CA LEU A 436 -13.01 -39.92 31.47
C LEU A 436 -14.53 -39.95 31.75
N ASP A 437 -14.99 -40.78 32.68
CA ASP A 437 -16.41 -40.89 33.05
C ASP A 437 -16.82 -40.09 34.30
N GLN A 438 -15.85 -39.43 34.97
CA GLN A 438 -16.03 -38.49 36.08
C GLN A 438 -16.64 -39.11 37.33
N ASP A 439 -16.34 -40.37 37.62
CA ASP A 439 -16.73 -41.01 38.86
C ASP A 439 -15.73 -40.78 40.01
N GLY A 440 -14.59 -40.17 39.69
CA GLY A 440 -13.55 -39.76 40.62
C GLY A 440 -12.45 -40.79 40.83
N PHE A 441 -12.41 -41.84 40.01
CA PHE A 441 -11.31 -42.79 39.94
C PHE A 441 -10.51 -42.55 38.65
N ILE A 442 -9.19 -42.62 38.77
CA ILE A 442 -8.28 -42.54 37.62
C ILE A 442 -8.10 -43.93 37.02
N LEU A 443 -7.67 -44.06 35.76
CA LEU A 443 -7.51 -45.34 35.06
C LEU A 443 -6.63 -46.38 35.80
N GLU A 444 -5.69 -45.95 36.66
CA GLU A 444 -4.90 -46.89 37.47
C GLU A 444 -5.74 -47.63 38.53
N ASP A 445 -6.78 -46.96 39.06
CA ASP A 445 -7.69 -47.47 40.08
C ASP A 445 -9.05 -47.88 39.50
N ASP A 446 -9.41 -47.41 38.29
CA ASP A 446 -10.65 -47.73 37.57
C ASP A 446 -10.44 -48.89 36.58
N CYS A 447 -11.27 -49.94 36.69
CA CYS A 447 -11.20 -51.08 35.77
C CYS A 447 -11.97 -50.88 34.44
N ASP A 448 -12.81 -49.85 34.32
CA ASP A 448 -13.43 -49.36 33.06
C ASP A 448 -13.71 -47.84 33.11
N ASP A 449 -12.69 -47.04 32.84
CA ASP A 449 -12.69 -45.56 32.83
C ASP A 449 -13.68 -44.89 31.84
N ASN A 450 -14.53 -45.66 31.15
CA ASN A 450 -15.63 -45.14 30.32
C ASN A 450 -17.01 -45.41 30.94
N ASN A 451 -17.06 -45.97 32.14
CA ASN A 451 -18.28 -46.40 32.82
C ASN A 451 -18.21 -46.20 34.34
N ALA A 452 -18.74 -45.06 34.77
CA ALA A 452 -18.86 -44.57 36.15
C ALA A 452 -19.59 -45.49 37.16
N GLN A 453 -19.97 -46.70 36.78
CA GLN A 453 -20.57 -47.73 37.63
C GLN A 453 -19.64 -48.92 37.87
N ILE A 454 -18.47 -48.95 37.24
CA ILE A 454 -17.43 -49.96 37.38
C ILE A 454 -16.23 -49.24 37.96
N ASN A 455 -16.06 -49.29 39.28
CA ASN A 455 -14.99 -48.60 39.99
C ASN A 455 -14.84 -49.22 41.39
N PRO A 456 -13.73 -48.96 42.11
CA PRO A 456 -13.46 -49.55 43.42
C PRO A 456 -14.53 -49.36 44.51
N ASP A 457 -15.43 -48.39 44.36
CA ASP A 457 -16.53 -48.12 45.29
C ASP A 457 -17.87 -48.77 44.88
N ALA A 458 -17.94 -49.40 43.70
CA ALA A 458 -19.12 -50.10 43.22
C ALA A 458 -19.41 -51.38 44.05
N GLU A 459 -20.63 -51.92 43.91
CA GLU A 459 -21.00 -53.20 44.53
C GLU A 459 -21.15 -54.26 43.45
N ASP A 460 -20.42 -55.35 43.62
CA ASP A 460 -20.35 -56.48 42.71
C ASP A 460 -21.71 -57.14 42.46
N ILE A 461 -22.05 -57.38 41.19
CA ILE A 461 -23.30 -58.03 40.77
C ILE A 461 -23.03 -59.53 40.56
N PRO A 462 -23.52 -60.43 41.44
CA PRO A 462 -23.05 -61.81 41.43
C PRO A 462 -23.32 -62.58 40.14
N ASN A 463 -22.28 -63.21 39.57
CA ASN A 463 -22.33 -64.11 38.42
C ASN A 463 -22.71 -63.43 37.08
N ASN A 464 -22.36 -62.16 36.89
CA ASN A 464 -22.53 -61.47 35.60
C ASN A 464 -21.24 -61.40 34.76
N GLU A 465 -20.13 -61.97 35.26
CA GLU A 465 -18.79 -61.99 34.64
C GLU A 465 -18.12 -60.60 34.50
N ILE A 466 -18.62 -59.59 35.21
CA ILE A 466 -18.00 -58.26 35.33
C ILE A 466 -17.52 -58.12 36.78
N ASP A 467 -16.38 -57.46 36.96
CA ASP A 467 -15.79 -57.12 38.26
C ASP A 467 -16.10 -55.63 38.47
N GLU A 468 -17.21 -55.32 39.15
CA GLU A 468 -17.65 -53.94 39.28
C GLU A 468 -16.81 -53.16 40.29
N ASP A 469 -16.34 -53.82 41.35
CA ASP A 469 -15.57 -53.20 42.44
C ASP A 469 -14.05 -53.29 42.25
N CYS A 470 -13.62 -53.71 41.06
CA CYS A 470 -12.22 -53.82 40.64
C CYS A 470 -11.33 -54.62 41.61
N ASP A 471 -11.89 -55.56 42.38
CA ASP A 471 -11.14 -56.38 43.34
C ASP A 471 -10.42 -57.59 42.71
N GLY A 472 -10.65 -57.79 41.41
CA GLY A 472 -10.11 -58.85 40.57
C GLY A 472 -10.99 -60.09 40.46
N MET A 473 -12.22 -60.09 41.01
CA MET A 473 -13.09 -61.27 41.05
C MET A 473 -14.61 -60.94 41.06
N ASP A 474 -15.36 -61.44 40.06
CA ASP A 474 -16.84 -61.50 40.14
C ASP A 474 -17.33 -62.37 41.32
N LEU A 475 -18.14 -61.77 42.20
CA LEU A 475 -18.76 -62.37 43.37
C LEU A 475 -19.65 -63.59 43.04
N VAL A 476 -19.32 -64.76 43.61
CA VAL A 476 -20.10 -66.00 43.43
C VAL A 476 -21.05 -66.33 44.60
N SER A 477 -22.26 -66.83 44.31
CA SER A 477 -23.28 -67.20 45.32
C SER A 477 -23.22 -68.70 45.73
N SER A 478 -23.33 -69.01 47.03
CA SER A 478 -23.01 -70.33 47.62
C SER A 478 -24.21 -71.25 47.94
N VAL A 479 -24.78 -71.96 46.94
CA VAL A 479 -25.62 -73.16 47.16
C VAL A 479 -25.27 -74.21 46.09
N TYR A 480 -24.62 -75.32 46.47
CA TYR A 480 -24.28 -76.41 45.54
C TYR A 480 -24.89 -77.77 45.94
N GLU A 481 -25.72 -78.34 45.05
CA GLU A 481 -26.15 -79.75 45.00
C GLU A 481 -25.06 -80.60 44.30
N LEU A 482 -24.69 -81.77 44.86
CA LEU A 482 -23.77 -82.69 44.17
C LEU A 482 -24.50 -83.49 43.08
N ALA A 483 -24.15 -83.22 41.82
CA ALA A 483 -24.39 -84.06 40.63
C ALA A 483 -25.78 -84.76 40.59
N ASN A 484 -26.86 -83.99 40.84
CA ASN A 484 -28.26 -84.46 40.77
C ASN A 484 -28.57 -85.73 41.57
N SER A 485 -27.80 -86.05 42.61
CA SER A 485 -28.00 -87.24 43.44
C SER A 485 -28.32 -86.83 44.87
N THR A 486 -29.48 -87.25 45.39
CA THR A 486 -29.83 -87.03 46.80
C THR A 486 -29.16 -88.09 47.67
N ILE A 487 -28.48 -87.63 48.73
CA ILE A 487 -27.76 -88.48 49.67
C ILE A 487 -28.40 -88.37 51.05
N ASP A 488 -29.02 -89.47 51.50
CA ASP A 488 -29.65 -89.60 52.80
C ASP A 488 -28.83 -90.53 53.71
N ILE A 489 -28.62 -90.12 54.96
CA ILE A 489 -27.81 -90.89 55.92
C ILE A 489 -28.62 -91.17 57.18
N TYR A 490 -28.83 -92.45 57.50
CA TYR A 490 -29.62 -92.85 58.66
C TYR A 490 -29.29 -94.26 59.20
N PRO A 491 -29.55 -94.55 60.48
CA PRO A 491 -30.00 -93.59 61.50
C PRO A 491 -28.85 -92.68 61.93
N ASN A 492 -29.18 -91.45 62.31
CA ASN A 492 -28.24 -90.53 62.95
C ASN A 492 -29.02 -89.79 64.06
N PRO A 493 -28.83 -90.12 65.35
CA PRO A 493 -27.75 -90.93 65.94
C PRO A 493 -27.78 -92.44 65.64
N VAL A 494 -26.61 -93.07 65.57
CA VAL A 494 -26.40 -94.50 65.23
C VAL A 494 -25.83 -95.31 66.41
N ARG A 495 -26.15 -96.61 66.49
CA ARG A 495 -25.55 -97.56 67.46
C ARG A 495 -24.60 -98.56 66.82
N ASP A 496 -25.06 -99.30 65.81
CA ASP A 496 -24.29 -100.41 65.22
C ASP A 496 -23.82 -100.12 63.78
N VAL A 497 -24.73 -99.64 62.91
CA VAL A 497 -24.50 -99.46 61.47
C VAL A 497 -25.23 -98.21 60.95
N ILE A 498 -24.52 -97.38 60.19
CA ILE A 498 -25.06 -96.24 59.42
C ILE A 498 -25.36 -96.72 58.01
N ASN A 499 -26.53 -96.38 57.48
CA ASN A 499 -26.87 -96.58 56.07
C ASN A 499 -26.73 -95.26 55.31
N ILE A 500 -26.25 -95.35 54.08
CA ILE A 500 -26.07 -94.25 53.14
C ILE A 500 -26.89 -94.62 51.90
N VAL A 501 -27.98 -93.88 51.69
CA VAL A 501 -28.83 -94.03 50.51
C VAL A 501 -28.42 -92.97 49.52
N VAL A 502 -27.96 -93.42 48.36
CA VAL A 502 -27.61 -92.57 47.24
C VAL A 502 -28.59 -92.84 46.11
N ASN A 503 -29.45 -91.87 45.82
CA ASN A 503 -30.40 -91.97 44.71
C ASN A 503 -29.71 -91.52 43.42
N GLY A 504 -29.10 -92.47 42.70
CA GLY A 504 -28.38 -92.22 41.44
C GLY A 504 -27.23 -93.21 41.21
N ALA A 505 -26.64 -93.21 40.01
CA ALA A 505 -25.47 -94.03 39.67
C ALA A 505 -24.15 -93.33 40.07
N LEU A 506 -24.00 -93.01 41.36
CA LEU A 506 -22.81 -92.33 41.89
C LEU A 506 -21.74 -93.35 42.31
N GLU A 507 -20.51 -93.17 41.82
CA GLU A 507 -19.34 -93.87 42.36
C GLU A 507 -18.69 -93.00 43.44
N PHE A 508 -18.82 -93.39 44.70
CA PHE A 508 -18.40 -92.57 45.83
C PHE A 508 -17.45 -93.29 46.78
N SER A 509 -16.69 -92.50 47.53
CA SER A 509 -15.96 -92.96 48.70
C SER A 509 -16.51 -92.28 49.94
N THR A 510 -16.52 -93.03 51.04
CA THR A 510 -16.89 -92.53 52.37
C THR A 510 -15.68 -92.56 53.28
N SER A 511 -15.47 -91.46 54.00
CA SER A 511 -14.41 -91.35 55.01
C SER A 511 -15.03 -90.83 56.30
N LEU A 512 -14.90 -91.59 57.38
CA LEU A 512 -15.39 -91.21 58.71
C LEU A 512 -14.23 -90.69 59.56
N TYR A 513 -14.34 -89.46 60.03
CA TYR A 513 -13.34 -88.77 60.83
C TYR A 513 -13.84 -88.50 62.25
N ASP A 514 -12.93 -88.54 63.23
CA ASP A 514 -13.19 -87.90 64.52
C ASP A 514 -13.12 -86.35 64.41
N LEU A 515 -13.52 -85.65 65.47
CA LEU A 515 -13.50 -84.18 65.49
C LEU A 515 -12.09 -83.57 65.42
N TYR A 516 -11.03 -84.37 65.59
CA TYR A 516 -9.65 -83.94 65.40
C TYR A 516 -9.17 -84.17 63.96
N GLY A 517 -10.04 -84.64 63.06
CA GLY A 517 -9.73 -84.87 61.65
C GLY A 517 -8.99 -86.19 61.37
N ARG A 518 -8.87 -87.10 62.35
CA ARG A 518 -8.24 -88.41 62.14
C ARG A 518 -9.22 -89.37 61.47
N GLU A 519 -8.83 -89.95 60.33
CA GLU A 519 -9.63 -90.93 59.59
C GLU A 519 -9.71 -92.23 60.39
N LEU A 520 -10.93 -92.61 60.80
CA LEU A 520 -11.20 -93.83 61.54
C LEU A 520 -11.53 -94.98 60.60
N ARG A 521 -12.17 -94.66 59.48
CA ARG A 521 -12.61 -95.65 58.50
C ARG A 521 -12.80 -95.02 57.14
N LYS A 522 -12.43 -95.76 56.10
CA LYS A 522 -12.67 -95.41 54.71
C LYS A 522 -13.24 -96.60 53.96
N SER A 523 -14.22 -96.34 53.11
CA SER A 523 -14.84 -97.32 52.23
C SER A 523 -15.09 -96.74 50.84
N LYS A 524 -15.22 -97.60 49.83
CA LYS A 524 -15.55 -97.20 48.45
C LYS A 524 -16.79 -97.95 48.00
N ASN A 525 -17.80 -97.21 47.51
CA ASN A 525 -19.09 -97.73 47.07
C ASN A 525 -19.79 -98.64 48.09
N GLU A 526 -19.58 -98.39 49.39
CA GLU A 526 -20.27 -99.08 50.46
C GLU A 526 -21.42 -98.22 50.98
N ASN A 527 -22.64 -98.75 50.90
CA ASN A 527 -23.85 -98.08 51.38
C ASN A 527 -24.06 -98.24 52.90
N THR A 528 -23.16 -98.93 53.60
CA THR A 528 -23.28 -99.16 55.04
C THR A 528 -21.93 -99.06 55.74
N ILE A 529 -21.89 -98.38 56.89
CA ILE A 529 -20.69 -98.24 57.71
C ILE A 529 -20.97 -98.78 59.11
N SER A 530 -20.23 -99.80 59.55
CA SER A 530 -20.33 -100.30 60.93
C SER A 530 -19.53 -99.42 61.89
N VAL A 531 -20.19 -98.98 62.96
CA VAL A 531 -19.65 -98.14 64.02
C VAL A 531 -19.58 -98.85 65.38
N LYS A 532 -19.87 -100.16 65.42
CA LYS A 532 -19.94 -100.96 66.65
C LYS A 532 -18.64 -100.95 67.50
N SER A 533 -17.49 -100.76 66.86
CA SER A 533 -16.18 -100.68 67.51
C SER A 533 -15.71 -99.23 67.76
N ILE A 534 -16.55 -98.24 67.46
CA ILE A 534 -16.23 -96.81 67.58
C ILE A 534 -16.84 -96.27 68.88
N PRO A 535 -16.09 -95.53 69.73
CA PRO A 535 -16.62 -94.96 70.96
C PRO A 535 -17.80 -94.00 70.72
N THR A 536 -18.70 -93.89 71.70
CA THR A 536 -19.76 -92.87 71.71
C THR A 536 -19.18 -91.47 71.50
N GLY A 537 -19.71 -90.72 70.53
CA GLY A 537 -19.17 -89.40 70.18
C GLY A 537 -19.78 -88.80 68.91
N ILE A 538 -19.31 -87.61 68.54
CA ILE A 538 -19.65 -86.93 67.29
C ILE A 538 -18.51 -87.18 66.29
N TYR A 539 -18.86 -87.45 65.05
CA TYR A 539 -17.97 -87.76 63.94
C TYR A 539 -18.40 -87.00 62.68
N LEU A 540 -17.49 -86.85 61.72
CA LEU A 540 -17.79 -86.26 60.41
C LEU A 540 -17.68 -87.35 59.34
N LEU A 541 -18.76 -87.56 58.60
CA LEU A 541 -18.79 -88.45 57.45
C LEU A 541 -18.65 -87.62 56.18
N GLU A 542 -17.51 -87.74 55.53
CA GLU A 542 -17.26 -87.20 54.20
C GLU A 542 -17.73 -88.21 53.15
N ILE A 543 -18.47 -87.75 52.15
CA ILE A 543 -18.87 -88.53 50.98
C ILE A 543 -18.35 -87.78 49.76
N LYS A 544 -17.43 -88.41 49.05
CA LYS A 544 -16.73 -87.84 47.90
C LYS A 544 -17.08 -88.62 46.64
N ASP A 545 -17.58 -87.93 45.62
CA ASP A 545 -17.72 -88.49 44.28
C ASP A 545 -16.33 -88.73 43.69
N LEU A 546 -16.08 -89.96 43.24
CA LEU A 546 -14.80 -90.36 42.68
C LEU A 546 -14.61 -89.93 41.23
N LYS A 547 -15.68 -89.53 40.54
CA LYS A 547 -15.59 -88.99 39.17
C LYS A 547 -15.26 -87.51 39.17
N THR A 548 -16.03 -86.71 39.90
CA THR A 548 -15.87 -85.25 39.92
C THR A 548 -14.89 -84.75 40.98
N GLY A 549 -14.63 -85.56 42.02
CA GLY A 549 -13.83 -85.14 43.17
C GLY A 549 -14.57 -84.23 44.16
N GLN A 550 -15.82 -83.85 43.87
CA GLN A 550 -16.65 -83.06 44.77
C GLN A 550 -17.02 -83.88 46.02
N LYS A 551 -17.22 -83.19 47.14
CA LYS A 551 -17.50 -83.83 48.43
C LYS A 551 -18.52 -83.08 49.28
N ILE A 552 -19.33 -83.83 50.01
CA ILE A 552 -20.12 -83.32 51.14
C ILE A 552 -19.59 -83.88 52.44
N VAL A 553 -19.79 -83.14 53.52
CA VAL A 553 -19.50 -83.58 54.89
C VAL A 553 -20.77 -83.50 55.71
N LYS A 554 -21.11 -84.60 56.38
CA LYS A 554 -22.29 -84.70 57.25
C LYS A 554 -21.87 -85.10 58.66
N LYS A 555 -22.42 -84.42 59.65
CA LYS A 555 -22.19 -84.73 61.07
C LYS A 555 -22.94 -86.00 61.48
N ILE A 556 -22.25 -86.95 62.10
CA ILE A 556 -22.78 -88.22 62.61
C ILE A 556 -22.61 -88.30 64.12
N ILE A 557 -23.60 -88.87 64.82
CA ILE A 557 -23.57 -89.07 66.27
C ILE A 557 -23.62 -90.58 66.56
N VAL A 558 -22.55 -91.16 67.11
CA VAL A 558 -22.50 -92.57 67.53
C VAL A 558 -22.86 -92.68 69.01
N ARG A 559 -23.72 -93.64 69.38
CA ARG A 559 -24.13 -93.96 70.75
C ARG A 559 -23.84 -95.42 71.05
N GLY A 560 -23.29 -95.69 72.23
CA GLY A 560 -23.05 -97.04 72.75
C GLY A 560 -24.30 -97.81 73.15
#